data_AF-A0A3C2B3B1-F1
#
_entry.id   AF-A0A3C2B3B1-F1
#
_cell.length_a   1.000
_cell.length_b   1.000
_cell.length_c   1.000
_cell.angle_alpha   90.00
_cell.angle_beta   90.00
_cell.angle_gamma   90.00
#
_symmetry.space_group_name_H-M   'P 1'
#
loop_
_entity.id
_entity.type
_entity.pdbx_description
1 polymer ?
#
loop_
_entity_poly.entity_id
_entity_poly.type
_entity_poly.pdbx_seq_one_letter_code
_entity_poly.pdbx_strand_id
1 'polypeptide(L)'
;MKRSRKATALALLAGFSLVAAACGDDEESGSDTTAPAATDPATTDPATTDPATTEPMTTDGGEEAICPTNLVIQTDWWPELEHGGTYQLIGPDGTADAANFIYSGPIADAYKVGGIETVEIRAGGDAVGFTPVASLLETDDDITFGYINLSDVFADAARVPMVAVAKTLDQDPQMLMWDPAQLDISTPADIGASGAEVLHFDGVAYVDYLIAKGDMSADQSNPSYGGAPDTWVAQGGNFIQQGFATNEVYKYENEIAWKDGAPAPVDY
;
A
#
# COMPACT_ATOMS: atom_id res chain seq x y z
N MET A 1 11.58 3.90 57.44
CA MET A 1 12.23 5.07 58.10
C MET A 1 13.35 5.59 57.21
N LYS A 2 13.41 6.91 57.12
CA LYS A 2 14.24 7.85 56.33
C LYS A 2 15.69 7.50 55.95
N ARG A 3 16.01 7.91 54.70
CA ARG A 3 17.18 8.70 54.20
C ARG A 3 18.54 8.00 54.26
N SER A 4 19.51 8.21 53.36
CA SER A 4 19.71 9.14 52.24
C SER A 4 21.01 8.68 51.56
N ARG A 5 21.10 8.67 50.23
CA ARG A 5 22.40 8.80 49.55
C ARG A 5 22.26 9.80 48.40
N LYS A 6 23.01 10.90 48.52
CA LYS A 6 23.24 11.91 47.50
C LYS A 6 24.19 11.32 46.45
N ALA A 7 23.93 11.55 45.18
CA ALA A 7 24.96 11.48 44.14
C ALA A 7 24.73 12.61 43.14
N THR A 8 25.85 13.24 42.84
CA THR A 8 26.10 14.53 42.21
C THR A 8 25.75 14.55 40.71
N ALA A 9 25.18 15.67 40.26
CA ALA A 9 25.01 16.00 38.85
C ALA A 9 26.35 16.40 38.21
N LEU A 10 26.60 15.94 36.99
CA LEU A 10 27.63 16.50 36.12
C LEU A 10 27.02 16.74 34.74
N ALA A 11 26.84 18.02 34.41
CA ALA A 11 26.49 18.51 33.10
C ALA A 11 27.78 18.73 32.30
N LEU A 12 27.79 18.35 31.02
CA LEU A 12 28.79 18.77 30.04
C LEU A 12 28.05 19.13 28.75
N LEU A 13 28.05 20.44 28.47
CA LEU A 13 27.69 21.06 27.19
C LEU A 13 28.94 21.18 26.31
N ALA A 14 28.81 20.81 25.04
CA ALA A 14 29.51 21.35 23.88
C ALA A 14 28.72 20.86 22.65
N GLY A 15 28.16 21.65 21.74
CA GLY A 15 28.66 22.89 21.15
C GLY A 15 28.99 22.61 19.70
N PHE A 16 28.01 22.72 18.79
CA PHE A 16 28.25 22.66 17.34
C PHE A 16 27.63 23.88 16.67
N SER A 17 28.50 24.68 16.06
CA SER A 17 28.21 25.98 15.46
C SER A 17 27.69 25.83 14.04
N LEU A 18 26.68 26.63 13.69
CA LEU A 18 26.33 26.99 12.31
C LEU A 18 27.42 27.85 11.68
N VAL A 19 27.75 27.60 10.41
CA VAL A 19 28.20 28.62 9.46
C VAL A 19 27.54 28.38 8.11
N ALA A 20 26.89 29.43 7.60
CA ALA A 20 26.33 29.56 6.27
C ALA A 20 27.18 30.53 5.42
N ALA A 21 26.95 30.50 4.09
CA ALA A 21 27.47 31.36 3.03
C ALA A 21 28.88 30.99 2.52
N ALA A 22 29.24 31.11 1.24
CA ALA A 22 28.69 31.92 0.14
C ALA A 22 29.06 31.36 -1.25
N CYS A 23 28.30 31.76 -2.27
CA CYS A 23 28.67 31.76 -3.69
C CYS A 23 29.86 32.69 -3.99
N GLY A 24 30.57 32.43 -5.08
CA GLY A 24 31.51 33.38 -5.69
C GLY A 24 32.18 32.81 -6.93
N ASP A 25 31.76 33.30 -8.11
CA ASP A 25 32.36 33.13 -9.44
C ASP A 25 33.65 33.96 -9.62
N ASP A 26 34.55 33.54 -10.52
CA ASP A 26 35.01 34.28 -11.73
C ASP A 26 36.41 33.86 -12.27
N GLU A 27 36.42 33.58 -13.59
CA GLU A 27 37.40 33.97 -14.65
C GLU A 27 38.89 33.54 -14.56
N GLU A 28 39.69 33.28 -15.62
CA GLU A 28 39.65 33.44 -17.09
C GLU A 28 40.92 32.72 -17.64
N SER A 29 40.90 32.19 -18.87
CA SER A 29 42.08 32.11 -19.76
C SER A 29 41.69 31.58 -21.15
N GLY A 30 41.65 32.48 -22.13
CA GLY A 30 41.31 32.20 -23.53
C GLY A 30 42.47 31.74 -24.42
N SER A 31 42.13 31.25 -25.61
CA SER A 31 42.86 31.49 -26.86
C SER A 31 41.98 31.12 -28.08
N ASP A 32 41.98 32.02 -29.05
CA ASP A 32 41.18 32.11 -30.27
C ASP A 32 41.23 30.91 -31.22
N THR A 33 40.10 30.61 -31.89
CA THR A 33 40.07 30.36 -33.36
C THR A 33 38.65 30.63 -33.92
N THR A 34 38.64 31.20 -35.12
CA THR A 34 37.59 31.87 -35.91
C THR A 34 36.24 31.15 -36.09
N ALA A 35 35.15 31.92 -35.93
CA ALA A 35 33.76 31.53 -36.14
C ALA A 35 33.32 31.50 -37.62
N PRO A 36 32.31 30.67 -37.95
CA PRO A 36 31.26 31.05 -38.89
C PRO A 36 29.89 31.18 -38.21
N ALA A 37 29.03 31.93 -38.88
CA ALA A 37 27.72 32.47 -38.50
C ALA A 37 26.79 31.61 -37.62
N ALA A 38 26.11 32.34 -36.74
CA ALA A 38 25.08 31.91 -35.81
C ALA A 38 23.83 31.31 -36.49
N THR A 39 23.35 30.21 -35.90
CA THR A 39 21.93 29.85 -35.85
C THR A 39 21.64 29.53 -34.39
N ASP A 40 20.79 30.35 -33.76
CA ASP A 40 20.35 30.18 -32.37
C ASP A 40 19.85 28.76 -32.12
N PRO A 41 20.30 28.07 -31.06
CA PRO A 41 19.54 26.96 -30.52
C PRO A 41 18.26 27.55 -29.92
N ALA A 42 17.10 27.11 -30.44
CA ALA A 42 15.81 27.45 -29.86
C ALA A 42 15.80 27.02 -28.39
N THR A 43 15.83 28.00 -27.50
CA THR A 43 15.54 27.83 -26.08
C THR A 43 14.07 27.41 -25.99
N THR A 44 13.81 26.12 -25.81
CA THR A 44 12.50 25.67 -25.34
C THR A 44 12.43 26.00 -23.86
N ASP A 45 11.75 27.10 -23.53
CA ASP A 45 11.33 27.37 -22.16
C ASP A 45 10.59 26.13 -21.61
N PRO A 46 10.84 25.72 -20.35
CA PRO A 46 10.00 24.74 -19.72
C PRO A 46 8.58 25.31 -19.67
N ALA A 47 7.63 24.59 -20.25
CA ALA A 47 6.22 24.95 -20.17
C ALA A 47 5.82 24.97 -18.69
N THR A 48 5.66 26.18 -18.15
CA THR A 48 4.94 26.39 -16.89
C THR A 48 3.49 26.00 -17.16
N THR A 49 3.12 24.76 -16.84
CA THR A 49 1.71 24.40 -16.69
C THR A 49 1.19 25.10 -15.46
N ASP A 50 0.35 26.12 -15.67
CA ASP A 50 -0.47 26.68 -14.60
C ASP A 50 -1.25 25.55 -13.91
N PRO A 51 -1.43 25.58 -12.58
CA PRO A 51 -2.32 24.64 -11.92
C PRO A 51 -3.71 24.83 -12.51
N ALA A 52 -4.26 23.75 -13.09
CA ALA A 52 -5.62 23.76 -13.59
C ALA A 52 -6.54 24.24 -12.47
N THR A 53 -7.17 25.39 -12.68
CA THR A 53 -8.26 25.85 -11.81
C THR A 53 -9.42 24.90 -12.05
N THR A 54 -9.68 24.03 -11.07
CA THR A 54 -10.88 23.19 -11.06
C THR A 54 -12.08 24.10 -10.86
N GLU A 55 -12.70 24.51 -11.96
CA GLU A 55 -14.02 25.14 -11.92
C GLU A 55 -15.02 24.15 -11.29
N PRO A 56 -15.85 24.58 -10.32
CA PRO A 56 -16.87 23.69 -9.76
C PRO A 56 -17.85 23.32 -10.87
N MET A 57 -18.04 22.02 -11.07
CA MET A 57 -19.02 21.48 -12.00
C MET A 57 -20.40 21.99 -11.61
N THR A 58 -20.96 22.90 -12.41
CA THR A 58 -22.32 23.41 -12.23
C THR A 58 -23.26 22.43 -12.94
N THR A 59 -24.04 21.66 -12.20
CA THR A 59 -25.07 20.80 -12.79
C THR A 59 -26.33 21.63 -13.05
N ASP A 60 -26.45 22.12 -14.29
CA ASP A 60 -27.65 22.81 -14.74
C ASP A 60 -28.66 21.77 -15.26
N GLY A 61 -29.75 21.60 -14.51
CA GLY A 61 -31.07 21.18 -14.99
C GLY A 61 -31.18 19.95 -15.89
N GLY A 62 -31.29 18.77 -15.27
CA GLY A 62 -31.71 17.52 -15.91
C GLY A 62 -30.61 16.47 -15.95
N GLU A 63 -30.13 16.05 -14.78
CA GLU A 63 -29.14 14.98 -14.65
C GLU A 63 -29.78 13.66 -15.12
N GLU A 64 -29.46 13.20 -16.34
CA GLU A 64 -29.30 11.75 -16.50
C GLU A 64 -28.27 11.35 -15.43
N ALA A 65 -28.62 10.38 -14.58
CA ALA A 65 -27.69 9.87 -13.58
C ALA A 65 -26.41 9.43 -14.31
N ILE A 66 -25.31 10.16 -14.07
CA ILE A 66 -24.02 9.89 -14.71
C ILE A 66 -23.32 8.71 -14.03
N CYS A 67 -23.66 8.45 -12.76
CA CYS A 67 -23.17 7.35 -11.95
C CYS A 67 -24.26 6.29 -11.73
N PRO A 68 -23.88 5.03 -11.45
CA PRO A 68 -24.84 3.99 -11.08
C PRO A 68 -25.59 4.37 -9.79
N THR A 69 -26.86 3.95 -9.68
CA THR A 69 -27.66 4.17 -8.47
C THR A 69 -27.12 3.40 -7.26
N ASN A 70 -26.56 2.20 -7.49
CA ASN A 70 -25.83 1.42 -6.51
C ASN A 70 -24.34 1.38 -6.89
N LEU A 71 -23.48 1.87 -6.00
CA LEU A 71 -22.04 1.82 -6.18
C LEU A 71 -21.50 0.54 -5.53
N VAL A 72 -21.02 -0.40 -6.35
CA VAL A 72 -20.44 -1.66 -5.86
C VAL A 72 -18.92 -1.56 -5.84
N ILE A 73 -18.33 -1.80 -4.66
CA ILE A 73 -16.89 -1.78 -4.43
C ILE A 73 -16.45 -3.16 -3.96
N GLN A 74 -15.65 -3.84 -4.77
CA GLN A 74 -15.01 -5.11 -4.42
C GLN A 74 -13.68 -4.82 -3.72
N THR A 75 -13.55 -5.21 -2.44
CA THR A 75 -12.26 -5.17 -1.76
C THR A 75 -11.41 -6.37 -2.16
N ASP A 76 -10.10 -6.23 -2.04
CA ASP A 76 -9.09 -7.26 -2.27
C ASP A 76 -9.02 -8.27 -1.13
N TRP A 77 -9.38 -7.84 0.07
CA TRP A 77 -9.32 -8.64 1.29
C TRP A 77 -10.56 -8.46 2.18
N TRP A 78 -10.50 -9.06 3.37
CA TRP A 78 -11.48 -8.86 4.43
C TRP A 78 -11.57 -7.40 4.85
N PRO A 79 -12.66 -6.97 5.55
CA PRO A 79 -12.74 -5.64 6.13
C PRO A 79 -11.56 -5.39 7.08
N GLU A 80 -10.63 -4.53 6.67
CA GLU A 80 -9.48 -4.09 7.47
C GLU A 80 -9.46 -2.56 7.62
N LEU A 81 -8.56 -2.04 8.46
CA LEU A 81 -8.56 -0.63 8.88
C LEU A 81 -8.34 0.32 7.69
N GLU A 82 -7.52 -0.07 6.74
CA GLU A 82 -7.23 0.63 5.49
C GLU A 82 -8.44 0.75 4.55
N HIS A 83 -9.43 -0.14 4.66
CA HIS A 83 -10.66 -0.04 3.90
C HIS A 83 -11.66 0.93 4.56
N GLY A 84 -11.38 1.42 5.77
CA GLY A 84 -12.30 2.21 6.57
C GLY A 84 -12.89 3.43 5.87
N GLY A 85 -12.13 4.09 4.97
CA GLY A 85 -12.64 5.19 4.15
C GLY A 85 -13.81 4.80 3.25
N THR A 86 -13.83 3.57 2.75
CA THR A 86 -14.91 3.03 1.92
C THR A 86 -16.16 2.76 2.76
N TYR A 87 -16.01 2.23 3.97
CA TYR A 87 -17.15 2.05 4.89
C TYR A 87 -17.75 3.38 5.36
N GLN A 88 -16.96 4.46 5.42
CA GLN A 88 -17.47 5.80 5.73
C GLN A 88 -18.42 6.34 4.65
N LEU A 89 -18.38 5.83 3.41
CA LEU A 89 -19.35 6.20 2.37
C LEU A 89 -20.78 5.86 2.78
N ILE A 90 -20.96 4.81 3.59
CA ILE A 90 -22.28 4.40 4.13
C ILE A 90 -22.49 5.02 5.52
N GLY A 91 -21.46 5.00 6.37
CA GLY A 91 -21.56 5.50 7.73
C GLY A 91 -22.38 4.57 8.65
N PRO A 92 -23.14 5.08 9.62
CA PRO A 92 -23.79 4.27 10.65
C PRO A 92 -25.01 3.47 10.16
N ASP A 93 -25.54 3.78 8.97
CA ASP A 93 -26.82 3.25 8.47
C ASP A 93 -26.66 1.98 7.58
N GLY A 94 -25.49 1.35 7.60
CA GLY A 94 -25.24 0.13 6.82
C GLY A 94 -25.62 -1.16 7.55
N THR A 95 -25.83 -2.22 6.76
CA THR A 95 -26.18 -3.56 7.21
C THR A 95 -25.16 -4.57 6.69
N ALA A 96 -24.68 -5.44 7.58
CA ALA A 96 -23.82 -6.56 7.22
C ALA A 96 -24.64 -7.80 6.86
N ASP A 97 -24.42 -8.35 5.67
CA ASP A 97 -24.82 -9.69 5.26
C ASP A 97 -23.62 -10.63 5.41
N ALA A 98 -23.53 -11.26 6.58
CA ALA A 98 -22.44 -12.18 6.89
C ALA A 98 -22.47 -13.47 6.06
N ALA A 99 -23.60 -13.83 5.43
CA ALA A 99 -23.69 -15.05 4.62
C ALA A 99 -23.04 -14.87 3.24
N ASN A 100 -23.08 -13.64 2.72
CA ASN A 100 -22.54 -13.28 1.40
C ASN A 100 -21.29 -12.41 1.49
N PHE A 101 -20.84 -12.05 2.70
CA PHE A 101 -19.69 -11.18 2.95
C PHE A 101 -19.85 -9.78 2.33
N ILE A 102 -21.05 -9.21 2.48
CA ILE A 102 -21.42 -7.91 1.92
C ILE A 102 -21.78 -6.95 3.04
N TYR A 103 -21.33 -5.70 2.95
CA TYR A 103 -21.83 -4.58 3.75
C TYR A 103 -22.47 -3.54 2.83
N SER A 104 -23.73 -3.18 3.08
CA SER A 104 -24.45 -2.26 2.18
C SER A 104 -25.34 -1.28 2.94
N GLY A 105 -25.62 -0.13 2.31
CA GLY A 105 -26.50 0.88 2.89
C GLY A 105 -26.66 2.10 1.99
N PRO A 106 -27.47 3.09 2.42
CA PRO A 106 -27.55 4.37 1.74
C PRO A 106 -26.18 5.06 1.75
N ILE A 107 -25.84 5.77 0.68
CA ILE A 107 -24.68 6.66 0.72
C ILE A 107 -24.96 7.79 1.72
N ALA A 108 -24.00 8.05 2.62
CA ALA A 108 -24.12 9.12 3.60
C ALA A 108 -24.21 10.48 2.90
N ASP A 109 -25.04 11.38 3.45
CA ASP A 109 -25.35 12.68 2.84
C ASP A 109 -24.11 13.52 2.49
N ALA A 110 -23.03 13.39 3.28
CA ALA A 110 -21.77 14.10 3.07
C ALA A 110 -21.03 13.71 1.78
N TYR A 111 -21.34 12.53 1.21
CA TYR A 111 -20.65 11.96 0.05
C TYR A 111 -21.56 11.77 -1.16
N LYS A 112 -22.81 12.24 -1.12
CA LYS A 112 -23.75 12.18 -2.24
C LYS A 112 -23.22 12.92 -3.45
N VAL A 113 -23.11 12.22 -4.58
CA VAL A 113 -22.63 12.76 -5.85
C VAL A 113 -23.20 11.96 -7.02
N GLY A 114 -23.44 12.61 -8.15
CA GLY A 114 -23.66 11.94 -9.45
C GLY A 114 -24.90 11.04 -9.57
N GLY A 115 -25.84 11.10 -8.61
CA GLY A 115 -27.03 10.24 -8.58
C GLY A 115 -26.85 8.89 -7.87
N ILE A 116 -25.73 8.68 -7.16
CA ILE A 116 -25.53 7.49 -6.33
C ILE A 116 -26.47 7.56 -5.11
N GLU A 117 -27.20 6.49 -4.85
CA GLU A 117 -28.14 6.38 -3.72
C GLU A 117 -27.66 5.38 -2.66
N THR A 118 -27.02 4.29 -3.10
CA THR A 118 -26.60 3.18 -2.24
C THR A 118 -25.16 2.78 -2.55
N VAL A 119 -24.49 2.20 -1.56
CA VAL A 119 -23.16 1.62 -1.68
C VAL A 119 -23.19 0.19 -1.18
N GLU A 120 -22.52 -0.69 -1.90
CA GLU A 120 -22.32 -2.10 -1.57
C GLU A 120 -20.82 -2.39 -1.55
N ILE A 121 -20.32 -2.91 -0.43
CA ILE A 121 -18.92 -3.28 -0.23
C ILE A 121 -18.87 -4.80 -0.12
N ARG A 122 -18.14 -5.44 -1.03
CA ARG A 122 -17.98 -6.91 -1.08
C ARG A 122 -16.58 -7.29 -0.61
N ALA A 123 -16.48 -8.23 0.31
CA ALA A 123 -15.18 -8.72 0.78
C ALA A 123 -14.44 -9.54 -0.30
N GLY A 124 -13.11 -9.45 -0.31
CA GLY A 124 -12.24 -10.27 -1.15
C GLY A 124 -11.75 -11.53 -0.44
N GLY A 125 -10.53 -11.99 -0.77
CA GLY A 125 -9.94 -13.17 -0.15
C GLY A 125 -10.77 -14.45 -0.33
N ASP A 126 -10.91 -15.25 0.73
CA ASP A 126 -11.68 -16.50 0.71
C ASP A 126 -13.18 -16.31 0.49
N ALA A 127 -13.74 -15.11 0.73
CA ALA A 127 -15.14 -14.79 0.43
C ALA A 127 -15.48 -14.99 -1.07
N VAL A 128 -14.48 -14.79 -1.94
CA VAL A 128 -14.56 -15.00 -3.39
C VAL A 128 -13.67 -16.16 -3.86
N GLY A 129 -13.29 -17.06 -2.93
CA GLY A 129 -12.43 -18.21 -3.22
C GLY A 129 -11.05 -17.83 -3.74
N PHE A 130 -10.50 -16.70 -3.27
CA PHE A 130 -9.23 -16.12 -3.73
C PHE A 130 -9.19 -15.76 -5.22
N THR A 131 -10.36 -15.55 -5.85
CA THR A 131 -10.42 -15.06 -7.22
C THR A 131 -9.84 -13.64 -7.27
N PRO A 132 -8.85 -13.35 -8.16
CA PRO A 132 -8.29 -12.01 -8.27
C PRO A 132 -9.35 -10.95 -8.63
N VAL A 133 -9.28 -9.79 -7.99
CA VAL A 133 -10.26 -8.70 -8.20
C VAL A 133 -10.33 -8.24 -9.67
N ALA A 134 -9.21 -8.24 -10.40
CA ALA A 134 -9.21 -7.96 -11.83
C ALA A 134 -10.09 -8.94 -12.62
N SER A 135 -10.09 -10.22 -12.25
CA SER A 135 -10.95 -11.24 -12.88
C SER A 135 -12.42 -11.09 -12.46
N LEU A 136 -12.69 -10.62 -11.25
CA LEU A 136 -14.05 -10.28 -10.82
C LEU A 136 -14.60 -9.10 -11.62
N LEU A 137 -13.81 -8.02 -11.80
CA LEU A 137 -14.16 -6.89 -12.66
C LEU A 137 -14.42 -7.29 -14.12
N GLU A 138 -13.74 -8.34 -14.62
CA GLU A 138 -13.94 -8.85 -15.97
C GLU A 138 -15.22 -9.69 -16.11
N THR A 139 -15.69 -10.31 -15.03
CA THR A 139 -16.76 -11.33 -15.08
C THR A 139 -18.07 -10.90 -14.41
N ASP A 140 -18.04 -9.84 -13.60
CA ASP A 140 -19.19 -9.29 -12.89
C ASP A 140 -19.35 -7.81 -13.23
N ASP A 141 -20.28 -7.53 -14.15
CA ASP A 141 -20.61 -6.17 -14.62
C ASP A 141 -21.25 -5.28 -13.53
N ASP A 142 -21.68 -5.85 -12.38
CA ASP A 142 -22.22 -5.06 -11.28
C ASP A 142 -21.11 -4.34 -10.49
N ILE A 143 -19.87 -4.84 -10.52
CA ILE A 143 -18.74 -4.25 -9.78
C ILE A 143 -18.30 -2.95 -10.45
N THR A 144 -18.40 -1.84 -9.72
CA THR A 144 -17.97 -0.52 -10.23
C THR A 144 -16.49 -0.24 -9.99
N PHE A 145 -15.99 -0.55 -8.79
CA PHE A 145 -14.59 -0.37 -8.41
C PHE A 145 -14.02 -1.60 -7.72
N GLY A 146 -12.73 -1.86 -7.94
CA GLY A 146 -11.97 -2.90 -7.26
C GLY A 146 -10.76 -2.33 -6.55
N TYR A 147 -10.46 -2.81 -5.35
CA TYR A 147 -9.16 -2.61 -4.72
C TYR A 147 -8.15 -3.56 -5.40
N ILE A 148 -7.09 -2.98 -5.94
CA ILE A 148 -6.04 -3.74 -6.64
C ILE A 148 -4.71 -3.03 -6.39
N ASN A 149 -3.67 -3.81 -6.11
CA ASN A 149 -2.31 -3.29 -6.00
C ASN A 149 -1.82 -2.79 -7.35
N LEU A 150 -1.09 -1.67 -7.36
CA LEU A 150 -0.66 -1.05 -8.62
C LEU A 150 0.26 -1.97 -9.44
N SER A 151 1.04 -2.83 -8.78
CA SER A 151 1.85 -3.87 -9.44
C SER A 151 0.99 -4.85 -10.22
N ASP A 152 -0.15 -5.26 -9.66
CA ASP A 152 -1.05 -6.25 -10.23
C ASP A 152 -1.88 -5.62 -11.36
N VAL A 153 -2.22 -4.33 -11.25
CA VAL A 153 -2.78 -3.56 -12.37
C VAL A 153 -1.86 -3.60 -13.59
N PHE A 154 -0.54 -3.46 -13.39
CA PHE A 154 0.43 -3.57 -14.49
C PHE A 154 0.58 -4.99 -15.02
N ALA A 155 0.58 -5.99 -14.14
CA ALA A 155 0.67 -7.40 -14.52
C ALA A 155 -0.53 -7.83 -15.38
N ASP A 156 -1.73 -7.33 -15.05
CA ASP A 156 -2.98 -7.68 -15.72
C ASP A 156 -3.39 -6.75 -16.86
N ALA A 157 -2.64 -5.66 -17.12
CA ALA A 157 -3.03 -4.61 -18.08
C ALA A 157 -3.30 -5.13 -19.51
N ALA A 158 -2.68 -6.23 -19.91
CA ALA A 158 -2.89 -6.85 -21.23
C ALA A 158 -4.16 -7.72 -21.30
N ARG A 159 -4.69 -8.15 -20.14
CA ARG A 159 -5.85 -9.03 -20.01
C ARG A 159 -7.12 -8.24 -19.66
N VAL A 160 -7.05 -7.41 -18.62
CA VAL A 160 -8.19 -6.62 -18.13
C VAL A 160 -7.86 -5.14 -18.26
N PRO A 161 -8.56 -4.38 -19.13
CA PRO A 161 -8.34 -2.95 -19.26
C PRO A 161 -8.88 -2.23 -18.03
N MET A 162 -8.00 -1.88 -17.10
CA MET A 162 -8.34 -1.20 -15.85
C MET A 162 -7.92 0.27 -15.88
N VAL A 163 -8.71 1.12 -15.20
CA VAL A 163 -8.39 2.54 -15.01
C VAL A 163 -8.18 2.77 -13.51
N ALA A 164 -6.98 3.19 -13.13
CA ALA A 164 -6.70 3.61 -11.76
C ALA A 164 -7.32 4.98 -11.50
N VAL A 165 -8.33 5.05 -10.63
CA VAL A 165 -9.09 6.29 -10.37
C VAL A 165 -8.74 6.96 -9.03
N ALA A 166 -8.24 6.20 -8.07
CA ALA A 166 -7.88 6.68 -6.74
C ALA A 166 -6.71 5.88 -6.16
N LYS A 167 -5.86 6.57 -5.39
CA LYS A 167 -4.84 5.97 -4.53
C LYS A 167 -5.30 6.12 -3.10
N THR A 168 -5.73 5.03 -2.46
CA THR A 168 -6.28 5.05 -1.09
C THR A 168 -5.20 5.01 -0.02
N LEU A 169 -4.02 4.47 -0.35
CA LEU A 169 -2.86 4.39 0.53
C LEU A 169 -1.60 4.84 -0.19
N ASP A 170 -0.71 5.53 0.50
CA ASP A 170 0.55 5.98 -0.10
C ASP A 170 1.53 4.84 -0.37
N GLN A 171 1.48 3.83 0.50
CA GLN A 171 2.25 2.59 0.45
C GLN A 171 1.27 1.42 0.64
N ASP A 172 1.52 0.35 -0.11
CA ASP A 172 0.81 -0.91 0.06
C ASP A 172 1.19 -1.52 1.43
N PRO A 173 0.21 -1.92 2.27
CA PRO A 173 0.48 -2.49 3.58
C PRO A 173 0.97 -3.95 3.52
N GLN A 174 1.04 -4.57 2.34
CA GLN A 174 1.65 -5.88 2.17
C GLN A 174 3.09 -5.89 2.72
N MET A 175 3.37 -6.88 3.57
CA MET A 175 4.68 -7.08 4.18
C MET A 175 5.09 -8.55 4.13
N LEU A 176 6.40 -8.78 4.25
CA LEU A 176 6.98 -10.07 4.58
C LEU A 176 7.46 -10.02 6.03
N MET A 177 7.13 -11.05 6.80
CA MET A 177 7.52 -11.21 8.21
C MET A 177 8.28 -12.52 8.42
N TRP A 178 9.22 -12.48 9.36
CA TRP A 178 10.07 -13.61 9.73
C TRP A 178 10.36 -13.58 11.24
N ASP A 179 10.76 -14.72 11.80
CA ASP A 179 11.30 -14.76 13.16
C ASP A 179 12.81 -14.48 13.13
N PRO A 180 13.30 -13.37 13.73
CA PRO A 180 14.73 -13.04 13.77
C PRO A 180 15.57 -14.05 14.57
N ALA A 181 14.96 -14.89 15.40
CA ALA A 181 15.65 -16.00 16.06
C ALA A 181 15.86 -17.22 15.13
N GLN A 182 15.21 -17.26 13.96
CA GLN A 182 15.33 -18.32 12.95
C GLN A 182 16.07 -17.84 11.71
N LEU A 183 15.78 -16.63 11.25
CA LEU A 183 16.27 -16.07 9.99
C LEU A 183 16.93 -14.71 10.24
N ASP A 184 18.15 -14.55 9.75
CA ASP A 184 18.90 -13.29 9.80
C ASP A 184 18.70 -12.54 8.47
N ILE A 185 17.70 -11.66 8.44
CA ILE A 185 17.30 -10.88 7.26
C ILE A 185 17.37 -9.41 7.62
N SER A 186 18.14 -8.63 6.85
CA SER A 186 18.25 -7.17 6.98
C SER A 186 18.05 -6.44 5.66
N THR A 187 18.17 -7.16 4.54
CA THR A 187 18.00 -6.66 3.19
C THR A 187 17.20 -7.65 2.34
N PRO A 188 16.57 -7.23 1.24
CA PRO A 188 15.86 -8.15 0.35
C PRO A 188 16.71 -9.32 -0.14
N ALA A 189 18.00 -9.10 -0.42
CA ALA A 189 18.91 -10.15 -0.87
C ALA A 189 19.09 -11.30 0.15
N ASP A 190 18.89 -11.02 1.44
CA ASP A 190 18.99 -12.03 2.50
C ASP A 190 17.83 -13.03 2.45
N ILE A 191 16.67 -12.65 1.88
CA ILE A 191 15.55 -13.56 1.64
C ILE A 191 16.03 -14.72 0.76
N GLY A 192 16.64 -14.41 -0.39
CA GLY A 192 17.19 -15.41 -1.31
C GLY A 192 18.34 -16.19 -0.70
N ALA A 193 19.24 -15.52 0.02
CA ALA A 193 20.38 -16.17 0.68
C ALA A 193 19.97 -17.14 1.79
N SER A 194 18.84 -16.89 2.47
CA SER A 194 18.33 -17.76 3.54
C SER A 194 17.90 -19.13 3.03
N GLY A 195 17.45 -19.22 1.77
CA GLY A 195 16.82 -20.42 1.21
C GLY A 195 15.50 -20.82 1.90
N ALA A 196 14.96 -19.97 2.78
CA ALA A 196 13.70 -20.23 3.45
C ALA A 196 12.54 -20.12 2.46
N GLU A 197 11.51 -20.94 2.69
CA GLU A 197 10.24 -20.82 1.98
C GLU A 197 9.60 -19.45 2.28
N VAL A 198 8.91 -18.88 1.30
CA VAL A 198 8.11 -17.65 1.40
C VAL A 198 6.66 -18.04 1.15
N LEU A 199 5.85 -18.01 2.20
CA LEU A 199 4.41 -18.28 2.15
C LEU A 199 3.67 -16.99 1.77
N HIS A 200 3.03 -16.96 0.59
CA HIS A 200 2.38 -15.78 0.02
C HIS A 200 1.06 -16.13 -0.68
N PHE A 201 0.25 -15.12 -1.04
CA PHE A 201 -0.93 -15.35 -1.87
C PHE A 201 -0.52 -15.71 -3.30
N ASP A 202 -1.33 -16.53 -3.97
CA ASP A 202 -1.10 -16.85 -5.36
C ASP A 202 -1.28 -15.61 -6.27
N GLY A 203 -0.49 -15.54 -7.35
CA GLY A 203 -0.65 -14.53 -8.39
C GLY A 203 -0.27 -13.09 -8.04
N VAL A 204 0.43 -12.84 -6.92
CA VAL A 204 0.86 -11.48 -6.53
C VAL A 204 2.16 -11.05 -7.23
N ALA A 205 2.15 -9.90 -7.91
CA ALA A 205 3.26 -9.49 -8.78
C ALA A 205 4.55 -9.14 -8.01
N TYR A 206 4.48 -8.82 -6.72
CA TYR A 206 5.68 -8.50 -5.93
C TYR A 206 6.59 -9.72 -5.75
N VAL A 207 6.04 -10.94 -5.71
CA VAL A 207 6.83 -12.18 -5.61
C VAL A 207 7.58 -12.42 -6.91
N ASP A 208 6.91 -12.25 -8.05
CA ASP A 208 7.54 -12.31 -9.37
C ASP A 208 8.67 -11.27 -9.50
N TYR A 209 8.45 -10.07 -8.95
CA TYR A 209 9.48 -9.04 -8.87
C TYR A 209 10.68 -9.49 -8.03
N LEU A 210 10.49 -10.02 -6.82
CA LEU A 210 11.59 -10.50 -5.96
C LEU A 210 12.39 -11.60 -6.66
N ILE A 211 11.72 -12.53 -7.35
CA ILE A 211 12.36 -13.59 -8.12
C ILE A 211 13.16 -13.01 -9.30
N ALA A 212 12.56 -12.11 -10.07
CA ALA A 212 13.21 -11.47 -11.21
C ALA A 212 14.43 -10.62 -10.80
N LYS A 213 14.40 -10.03 -9.61
CA LYS A 213 15.52 -9.28 -9.01
C LYS A 213 16.64 -10.17 -8.49
N GLY A 214 16.38 -11.45 -8.27
CA GLY A 214 17.30 -12.39 -7.63
C GLY A 214 17.34 -12.29 -6.11
N ASP A 215 16.40 -11.55 -5.52
CA ASP A 215 16.22 -11.44 -4.06
C ASP A 215 15.45 -12.64 -3.50
N MET A 216 14.89 -13.49 -4.35
CA MET A 216 14.22 -14.75 -4.03
C MET A 216 14.44 -15.75 -5.17
N SER A 217 14.51 -17.05 -4.88
CA SER A 217 14.51 -18.09 -5.92
C SER A 217 13.10 -18.68 -6.11
N ALA A 218 12.82 -19.22 -7.30
CA ALA A 218 11.52 -19.82 -7.60
C ALA A 218 11.18 -20.99 -6.66
N ASP A 219 12.19 -21.76 -6.22
CA ASP A 219 12.00 -22.88 -5.30
C ASP A 219 11.59 -22.44 -3.88
N GLN A 220 11.76 -21.16 -3.53
CA GLN A 220 11.31 -20.61 -2.25
C GLN A 220 9.83 -20.21 -2.30
N SER A 221 9.19 -20.13 -3.47
CA SER A 221 7.79 -19.69 -3.59
C SER A 221 6.82 -20.73 -3.07
N ASN A 222 6.00 -20.34 -2.10
CA ASN A 222 4.84 -21.10 -1.65
C ASN A 222 3.57 -20.23 -1.76
N PRO A 223 2.80 -20.35 -2.85
CA PRO A 223 1.58 -19.58 -3.10
C PRO A 223 0.35 -20.10 -2.35
N SER A 224 0.52 -20.88 -1.27
CA SER A 224 -0.59 -21.50 -0.54
C SER A 224 -1.07 -20.70 0.67
N TYR A 225 -0.73 -19.41 0.78
CA TYR A 225 -1.13 -18.62 1.94
C TYR A 225 -2.65 -18.43 1.98
N GLY A 226 -3.26 -18.79 3.10
CA GLY A 226 -4.70 -18.63 3.33
C GLY A 226 -5.07 -17.43 4.20
N GLY A 227 -4.12 -16.58 4.58
CA GLY A 227 -4.38 -15.42 5.45
C GLY A 227 -4.41 -15.72 6.96
N ALA A 228 -4.13 -16.96 7.37
CA ALA A 228 -4.16 -17.38 8.77
C ALA A 228 -2.75 -17.59 9.34
N PRO A 229 -2.52 -17.27 10.63
CA PRO A 229 -1.20 -17.42 11.27
C PRO A 229 -0.87 -18.87 11.67
N ASP A 230 -1.87 -19.76 11.69
CA ASP A 230 -1.79 -21.06 12.36
C ASP A 230 -0.59 -21.92 11.91
N THR A 231 -0.35 -22.01 10.61
CA THR A 231 0.76 -22.82 10.06
C THR A 231 2.11 -22.25 10.47
N TRP A 232 2.29 -20.93 10.41
CA TRP A 232 3.55 -20.28 10.77
C TRP A 232 3.82 -20.35 12.26
N VAL A 233 2.79 -20.15 13.10
CA VAL A 233 2.88 -20.36 14.55
C VAL A 233 3.22 -21.83 14.87
N ALA A 234 2.51 -22.78 14.25
CA ALA A 234 2.71 -24.21 14.51
C ALA A 234 4.09 -24.72 14.09
N GLN A 235 4.66 -24.17 13.02
CA GLN A 235 6.03 -24.47 12.60
C GLN A 235 7.09 -23.60 13.30
N GLY A 236 6.65 -22.71 14.18
CA GLY A 236 7.54 -21.84 14.94
C GLY A 236 8.34 -20.90 14.04
N GLY A 237 7.70 -20.22 13.10
CA GLY A 237 8.31 -19.13 12.34
C GLY A 237 9.56 -19.51 11.53
N ASN A 238 9.66 -20.77 11.10
CA ASN A 238 10.80 -21.33 10.37
C ASN A 238 10.84 -20.97 8.87
N PHE A 239 9.83 -20.26 8.38
CA PHE A 239 9.73 -19.73 7.02
C PHE A 239 9.30 -18.26 7.05
N ILE A 240 9.35 -17.58 5.91
CA ILE A 240 8.92 -16.19 5.76
C ILE A 240 7.43 -16.21 5.39
N GLN A 241 6.61 -15.42 6.08
CA GLN A 241 5.19 -15.32 5.79
C GLN A 241 4.83 -13.92 5.28
N GLN A 242 3.97 -13.85 4.26
CA GLN A 242 3.31 -12.61 3.89
C GLN A 242 2.26 -12.20 4.94
N GLY A 243 2.01 -10.90 5.10
CA GLY A 243 0.83 -10.38 5.79
C GLY A 243 0.55 -8.93 5.44
N PHE A 244 -0.30 -8.30 6.24
CA PHE A 244 -0.60 -6.87 6.16
C PHE A 244 -0.12 -6.15 7.42
N ALA A 245 0.73 -5.12 7.26
CA ALA A 245 1.28 -4.34 8.36
C ALA A 245 0.18 -3.60 9.17
N THR A 246 -0.96 -3.33 8.54
CA THR A 246 -2.16 -2.72 9.11
C THR A 246 -2.90 -3.62 10.11
N ASN A 247 -2.65 -4.93 10.08
CA ASN A 247 -3.44 -5.91 10.80
C ASN A 247 -2.58 -6.88 11.62
N GLU A 248 -1.56 -7.47 11.03
CA GLU A 248 -0.77 -8.54 11.64
C GLU A 248 0.09 -8.03 12.80
N VAL A 249 0.59 -6.79 12.73
CA VAL A 249 1.31 -6.15 13.84
C VAL A 249 0.44 -6.17 15.10
N TYR A 250 -0.81 -5.69 15.00
CA TYR A 250 -1.73 -5.69 16.13
C TYR A 250 -2.04 -7.11 16.61
N LYS A 251 -2.33 -8.03 15.67
CA LYS A 251 -2.70 -9.40 16.01
C LYS A 251 -1.58 -10.13 16.76
N TYR A 252 -0.31 -10.04 16.31
CA TYR A 252 0.80 -10.70 17.00
C TYR A 252 1.14 -10.04 18.35
N GLU A 253 0.96 -8.73 18.48
CA GLU A 253 1.22 -8.03 19.73
C GLU A 253 0.11 -8.23 20.79
N ASN A 254 -1.11 -8.61 20.39
CA ASN A 254 -2.27 -8.59 21.29
C ASN A 254 -3.12 -9.86 21.32
N GLU A 255 -3.26 -10.58 20.21
CA GLU A 255 -4.29 -11.63 20.05
C GLU A 255 -3.71 -13.03 19.85
N ILE A 256 -2.65 -13.14 19.05
CA ILE A 256 -2.05 -14.41 18.65
C ILE A 256 -1.07 -14.87 19.72
N ALA A 257 -1.27 -16.10 20.22
CA ALA A 257 -0.27 -16.76 21.04
C ALA A 257 0.89 -17.22 20.15
N TRP A 258 2.07 -16.65 20.36
CA TRP A 258 3.31 -17.05 19.71
C TRP A 258 3.89 -18.33 20.36
N LYS A 259 5.16 -18.63 20.08
CA LYS A 259 5.86 -19.86 20.50
C LYS A 259 5.83 -20.13 22.00
N ASP A 260 5.83 -19.07 22.81
CA ASP A 260 5.82 -19.15 24.28
C ASP A 260 4.41 -19.16 24.87
N GLY A 261 3.38 -19.18 24.01
CA GLY A 261 1.98 -19.17 24.41
C GLY A 261 1.45 -17.77 24.77
N ALA A 262 2.18 -16.70 24.42
CA ALA A 262 1.78 -15.32 24.64
C ALA A 262 1.95 -14.48 23.37
N PRO A 263 1.28 -13.31 23.27
CA PRO A 263 1.57 -12.33 22.23
C PRO A 263 3.05 -11.92 22.23
N ALA A 264 3.59 -11.64 21.04
CA ALA A 264 4.99 -11.31 20.82
C ALA A 264 5.14 -9.89 20.28
N PRO A 265 6.20 -9.16 20.68
CA PRO A 265 6.50 -7.86 20.10
C PRO A 265 6.86 -7.99 18.62
N VAL A 266 6.42 -7.04 17.81
CA VAL A 266 6.75 -6.94 16.38
C VAL A 266 7.65 -5.72 16.17
N ASP A 267 8.71 -5.89 15.37
CA ASP A 267 9.62 -4.82 14.95
C ASP A 267 9.41 -4.57 13.45
N TYR A 268 9.27 -3.30 13.04
CA TYR A 268 8.93 -2.89 11.68
C TYR A 268 9.48 -1.51 11.32
#